data_AF-A0A9X0H6B2-F1
#
_entry.id   AF-A0A9X0H6B2-F1
#
_cell.length_a   1.000
_cell.length_b   1.000
_cell.length_c   1.000
_cell.angle_alpha   90.00
_cell.angle_beta   90.00
_cell.angle_gamma   90.00
#
_symmetry.space_group_name_H-M   'P 1'
#
loop_
_entity.id
_entity.type
_entity.pdbx_description
1 polymer ?
#
loop_
_entity_poly.entity_id
_entity_poly.type
_entity_poly.pdbx_seq_one_letter_code
_entity_poly.pdbx_strand_id
1 'polypeptide(L)'
;MRHLKAVRLPPSDPHSALRRPGRVMPARYAAPRHLSEQQLKNPLIRSAYERLSNMDSYRGQYLRRLDGVHGDRRTRREKFLAIERVAEQLLVRLDLATSVLGYIDPDNGRYVLNTQCGIAEDAGISAPALCRLMKTLDDAGYVYRRIERIRLDEKDDNGLHLVRTRVLIRFTKLFWKDLGLAYVHERVQKSAKKRRDAQLRDIGQQRLADMEKHSLELQRRETSRQRWQAKENREAGVPDTQDVAHSSTSMPGSNTVSSALDRLLASRTRKA
;
A
#
# COMPACT_ATOMS: atom_id res chain seq x y z
N MET A 1 27.93 15.70 9.45
CA MET A 1 26.47 15.54 9.24
C MET A 1 26.20 14.07 8.92
N ARG A 2 25.42 13.35 9.76
CA ARG A 2 25.10 11.94 9.50
C ARG A 2 24.07 11.87 8.37
N HIS A 3 24.46 11.33 7.22
CA HIS A 3 23.50 10.94 6.18
C HIS A 3 22.57 9.87 6.76
N LEU A 4 21.35 10.26 7.14
CA LEU A 4 20.30 9.32 7.47
C LEU A 4 19.99 8.52 6.19
N LYS A 5 20.52 7.30 6.10
CA LYS A 5 20.12 6.32 5.07
C LYS A 5 18.60 6.29 5.04
N ALA A 6 17.99 6.62 3.90
CA ALA A 6 16.56 6.47 3.70
C ALA A 6 16.20 5.00 3.94
N VAL A 7 15.60 4.72 5.10
CA VAL A 7 15.06 3.39 5.42
C VAL A 7 14.04 3.06 4.34
N ARG A 8 14.37 2.10 3.47
CA ARG A 8 13.41 1.57 2.49
C ARG A 8 12.37 0.79 3.25
N LEU A 9 11.23 1.44 3.53
CA LEU A 9 10.08 0.79 4.13
C LEU A 9 9.53 -0.30 3.20
N PRO A 10 8.97 -1.39 3.75
CA PRO A 10 8.37 -2.42 2.93
C PRO A 10 7.21 -1.82 2.10
N PRO A 11 7.01 -2.23 0.84
CA PRO A 11 5.98 -1.64 -0.03
C PRO A 11 4.54 -1.79 0.50
N SER A 12 4.30 -2.75 1.38
CA SER A 12 3.03 -2.99 2.07
C SER A 12 2.79 -2.04 3.26
N ASP A 13 3.81 -1.30 3.71
CA ASP A 13 3.67 -0.27 4.74
C ASP A 13 2.92 0.95 4.15
N PRO A 14 1.83 1.43 4.78
CA PRO A 14 1.16 2.65 4.39
C PRO A 14 2.06 3.88 4.23
N HIS A 15 3.13 4.01 5.02
CA HIS A 15 4.06 5.13 4.93
C HIS A 15 4.91 5.08 3.65
N SER A 16 5.14 3.90 3.07
CA SER A 16 5.84 3.76 1.78
C SER A 16 5.05 4.43 0.64
N ALA A 17 3.72 4.45 0.74
CA ALA A 17 2.83 5.02 -0.28
C ALA A 17 2.96 6.56 -0.38
N LEU A 18 3.43 7.21 0.68
CA LEU A 18 3.63 8.65 0.70
C LEU A 18 4.76 9.13 -0.20
N ARG A 19 5.74 8.27 -0.53
CA ARG A 19 6.96 8.68 -1.27
C ARG A 19 7.00 8.21 -2.72
N ARG A 20 5.95 7.54 -3.20
CA ARG A 20 5.96 6.98 -4.56
C ARG A 20 5.95 8.07 -5.62
N PRO A 21 6.51 7.84 -6.81
CA PRO A 21 6.31 8.75 -7.93
C PRO A 21 4.81 8.96 -8.20
N GLY A 22 4.46 10.12 -8.74
CA GLY A 22 3.10 10.39 -9.21
C GLY A 22 2.70 9.40 -10.29
N ARG A 23 1.44 8.97 -10.29
CA ARG A 23 0.83 8.24 -11.40
C ARG A 23 -0.30 9.10 -11.95
N VAL A 24 -0.48 9.13 -13.27
CA VAL A 24 -1.70 9.64 -13.88
C VAL A 24 -2.87 8.80 -13.35
N MET A 25 -3.82 9.45 -12.68
CA MET A 25 -5.03 8.75 -12.26
C MET A 25 -5.96 8.69 -13.48
N PRO A 26 -6.45 7.52 -13.88
CA PRO A 26 -7.41 7.44 -14.97
C PRO A 26 -8.68 8.22 -14.59
N ALA A 27 -9.33 8.79 -15.60
CA ALA A 27 -10.64 9.43 -15.42
C ALA A 27 -11.61 8.43 -14.77
N ARG A 28 -12.31 8.89 -13.72
CA ARG A 28 -13.27 8.07 -13.00
C ARG A 28 -14.65 8.26 -13.59
N TYR A 29 -15.21 7.18 -14.11
CA TYR A 29 -16.58 7.09 -14.61
C TYR A 29 -17.48 6.19 -13.73
N ALA A 30 -16.95 5.71 -12.61
CA ALA A 30 -17.65 4.77 -11.74
C ALA A 30 -18.54 5.50 -10.72
N ALA A 31 -19.71 4.93 -10.44
CA ALA A 31 -20.61 5.40 -9.40
C ALA A 31 -19.94 5.41 -8.01
N PRO A 32 -20.42 6.25 -7.08
CA PRO A 32 -19.95 6.25 -5.69
C PRO A 32 -20.01 4.85 -5.08
N ARG A 33 -18.99 4.50 -4.29
CA ARG A 33 -18.91 3.19 -3.63
C ARG A 33 -19.72 3.19 -2.34
N HIS A 34 -20.57 2.20 -2.16
CA HIS A 34 -21.35 2.00 -0.95
C HIS A 34 -20.86 0.78 -0.15
N LEU A 35 -21.22 0.71 1.13
CA LEU A 35 -20.94 -0.45 1.97
C LEU A 35 -21.74 -1.65 1.45
N SER A 36 -21.05 -2.74 1.10
CA SER A 36 -21.73 -3.96 0.69
C SER A 36 -22.33 -4.70 1.90
N GLU A 37 -23.33 -5.55 1.66
CA GLU A 37 -23.89 -6.42 2.70
C GLU A 37 -22.83 -7.29 3.38
N GLN A 38 -21.84 -7.76 2.61
CA GLN A 38 -20.73 -8.54 3.16
C GLN A 38 -19.85 -7.71 4.09
N GLN A 39 -19.62 -6.42 3.80
CA GLN A 39 -18.90 -5.52 4.70
C GLN A 39 -19.70 -5.24 5.97
N LEU A 40 -21.03 -5.11 5.87
CA LEU A 40 -21.93 -4.91 7.02
C LEU A 40 -22.05 -6.16 7.91
N LYS A 41 -21.71 -7.36 7.43
CA LYS A 41 -21.56 -8.54 8.31
C LYS A 41 -20.43 -8.36 9.33
N ASN A 42 -19.44 -7.49 9.06
CA ASN A 42 -18.40 -7.18 10.04
C ASN A 42 -18.99 -6.31 11.17
N PRO A 43 -18.94 -6.77 12.45
CA PRO A 43 -19.53 -6.02 13.56
C PRO A 43 -18.90 -4.66 13.79
N LEU A 44 -17.60 -4.49 13.50
CA LEU A 44 -16.96 -3.18 13.60
C LEU A 44 -17.54 -2.19 12.59
N ILE A 45 -17.64 -2.60 11.33
CA ILE A 45 -18.10 -1.73 10.24
C ILE A 45 -19.56 -1.36 10.44
N ARG A 46 -20.42 -2.34 10.76
CA ARG A 46 -21.85 -2.10 11.00
C ARG A 46 -22.10 -1.14 12.16
N SER A 47 -21.49 -1.38 13.33
CA SER A 47 -21.69 -0.50 14.48
C SER A 47 -21.01 0.85 14.31
N ALA A 48 -19.86 0.92 13.63
CA ALA A 48 -19.24 2.20 13.32
C ALA A 48 -20.11 3.00 12.34
N TYR A 49 -20.69 2.36 11.33
CA TYR A 49 -21.56 3.02 10.36
C TYR A 49 -22.79 3.60 11.04
N GLU A 50 -23.50 2.80 11.84
CA GLU A 50 -24.67 3.27 12.60
C GLU A 50 -24.35 4.49 13.46
N ARG A 51 -23.25 4.46 14.23
CA ARG A 51 -22.88 5.56 15.12
C ARG A 51 -22.40 6.81 14.37
N LEU A 52 -21.60 6.62 13.32
CA LEU A 52 -21.04 7.73 12.56
C LEU A 52 -22.10 8.41 11.69
N SER A 53 -23.06 7.65 11.13
CA SER A 53 -24.14 8.18 10.30
C SER A 53 -25.24 8.89 11.10
N ASN A 54 -25.26 8.73 12.43
CA ASN A 54 -26.18 9.43 13.36
C ASN A 54 -25.42 10.32 14.37
N MET A 55 -24.22 10.75 14.00
CA MET A 55 -23.29 11.45 14.89
C MET A 55 -23.83 12.78 15.44
N ASP A 56 -24.71 13.49 14.72
CA ASP A 56 -25.36 14.72 15.19
C ASP A 56 -26.33 14.43 16.35
N SER A 57 -27.07 13.32 16.25
CA SER A 57 -27.97 12.87 17.32
C SER A 57 -27.19 12.33 18.53
N TYR A 58 -26.01 11.75 18.30
CA TYR A 58 -25.15 11.19 19.35
C TYR A 58 -24.08 12.15 19.89
N ARG A 59 -24.23 13.46 19.65
CA ARG A 59 -23.30 14.47 20.18
C ARG A 59 -23.22 14.41 21.70
N GLY A 60 -22.00 14.50 22.25
CA GLY A 60 -21.75 14.33 23.68
C GLY A 60 -21.76 12.88 24.18
N GLN A 61 -22.26 11.92 23.38
CA GLN A 61 -22.20 10.50 23.72
C GLN A 61 -20.93 9.87 23.15
N TYR A 62 -20.73 9.97 21.84
CA TYR A 62 -19.57 9.44 21.14
C TYR A 62 -18.62 10.56 20.72
N LEU A 63 -17.34 10.19 20.56
CA LEU A 63 -16.29 11.12 20.13
C LEU A 63 -16.22 12.40 20.97
N ARG A 64 -16.46 12.32 22.29
CA ARG A 64 -16.58 13.49 23.21
C ARG A 64 -15.47 14.53 23.11
N ARG A 65 -14.22 14.14 22.85
CA ARG A 65 -13.11 15.11 22.67
C ARG A 65 -13.32 16.06 21.49
N LEU A 66 -14.13 15.67 20.50
CA LEU A 66 -14.50 16.54 19.39
C LEU A 66 -15.35 17.70 19.86
N ASP A 67 -16.23 17.52 20.86
CA ASP A 67 -17.10 18.59 21.34
C ASP A 67 -16.31 19.78 21.89
N GLY A 68 -15.16 19.55 22.53
CA GLY A 68 -14.33 20.60 23.17
C GLY A 68 -12.97 20.82 22.51
N VAL A 69 -12.77 20.43 21.25
CA VAL A 69 -11.45 20.49 20.58
C VAL A 69 -10.89 21.92 20.47
N HIS A 70 -11.75 22.93 20.56
CA HIS A 70 -11.39 24.35 20.50
C HIS A 70 -11.32 25.03 21.88
N GLY A 71 -11.15 24.26 22.96
CA GLY A 71 -11.13 24.76 24.33
C GLY A 71 -12.54 25.09 24.81
N ASP A 72 -12.77 26.35 25.17
CA ASP A 72 -14.00 26.79 25.84
C ASP A 72 -15.25 26.80 24.94
N ARG A 73 -15.09 26.68 23.62
CA ARG A 73 -16.21 26.68 22.68
C ARG A 73 -16.52 25.28 22.20
N ARG A 74 -17.82 24.95 22.24
CA ARG A 74 -18.31 23.70 21.65
C ARG A 74 -18.11 23.70 20.14
N THR A 75 -17.66 22.57 19.61
CA THR A 75 -17.56 22.36 18.16
C THR A 75 -18.92 22.51 17.51
N ARG A 76 -18.93 23.23 16.38
CA ARG A 76 -20.15 23.56 15.66
C ARG A 76 -20.81 22.30 15.07
N ARG A 77 -22.14 22.34 14.97
CA ARG A 77 -22.98 21.23 14.50
C ARG A 77 -22.58 20.70 13.12
N GLU A 78 -22.15 21.58 12.23
CA GLU A 78 -21.78 21.24 10.85
C GLU A 78 -20.64 20.23 10.77
N LYS A 79 -19.78 20.15 11.79
CA LYS A 79 -18.71 19.14 11.85
C LYS A 79 -19.28 17.74 12.08
N PHE A 80 -20.32 17.60 12.88
CA PHE A 80 -20.98 16.33 13.15
C PHE A 80 -21.80 15.90 11.94
N LEU A 81 -22.55 16.81 11.32
CA LEU A 81 -23.22 16.56 10.04
C LEU A 81 -22.24 16.17 8.93
N ALA A 82 -21.05 16.78 8.89
CA ALA A 82 -20.02 16.37 7.95
C ALA A 82 -19.51 14.94 8.22
N ILE A 83 -19.41 14.52 9.49
CA ILE A 83 -19.07 13.12 9.84
C ILE A 83 -20.14 12.17 9.32
N GLU A 84 -21.42 12.47 9.53
CA GLU A 84 -22.52 11.64 9.03
C GLU A 84 -22.44 11.45 7.52
N ARG A 85 -22.23 12.54 6.77
CA ARG A 85 -22.12 12.50 5.31
C ARG A 85 -20.94 11.66 4.81
N VAL A 86 -19.81 11.70 5.51
CA VAL A 86 -18.60 10.98 5.07
C VAL A 86 -18.48 9.57 5.64
N ALA A 87 -19.32 9.20 6.61
CA ALA A 87 -19.21 7.98 7.40
C ALA A 87 -19.03 6.74 6.52
N GLU A 88 -19.93 6.56 5.56
CA GLU A 88 -19.88 5.42 4.64
C GLU A 88 -18.58 5.39 3.84
N GLN A 89 -18.22 6.52 3.24
CA GLN A 89 -17.06 6.61 2.36
C GLN A 89 -15.74 6.38 3.11
N LEU A 90 -15.67 6.76 4.39
CA LEU A 90 -14.53 6.44 5.25
C LEU A 90 -14.43 4.94 5.53
N LEU A 91 -15.55 4.29 5.85
CA LEU A 91 -15.57 2.88 6.23
C LEU A 91 -15.32 1.94 5.03
N VAL A 92 -15.87 2.25 3.85
CA VAL A 92 -15.60 1.50 2.60
C VAL A 92 -14.10 1.49 2.26
N ARG A 93 -13.40 2.57 2.61
CA ARG A 93 -11.99 2.82 2.30
C ARG A 93 -11.06 2.53 3.47
N LEU A 94 -11.59 1.98 4.56
CA LEU A 94 -10.84 1.71 5.77
C LEU A 94 -10.10 0.39 5.65
N ASP A 95 -8.78 0.48 5.72
CA ASP A 95 -7.94 -0.69 5.85
C ASP A 95 -7.97 -1.21 7.30
N LEU A 96 -8.70 -2.29 7.55
CA LEU A 96 -8.93 -2.76 8.93
C LEU A 96 -7.66 -3.14 9.70
N ALA A 97 -6.61 -3.64 9.03
CA ALA A 97 -5.42 -4.08 9.74
C ALA A 97 -4.47 -2.95 10.14
N THR A 98 -4.45 -1.83 9.41
CA THR A 98 -3.65 -0.64 9.79
C THR A 98 -4.48 0.52 10.31
N SER A 99 -5.80 0.47 10.14
CA SER A 99 -6.76 1.56 10.36
C SER A 99 -6.45 2.82 9.53
N VAL A 100 -5.80 2.65 8.38
CA VAL A 100 -5.47 3.74 7.44
C VAL A 100 -6.52 3.80 6.32
N LEU A 101 -6.82 5.00 5.84
CA LEU A 101 -7.61 5.17 4.62
C LEU A 101 -6.77 4.79 3.39
N GLY A 102 -6.99 3.59 2.88
CA GLY A 102 -6.21 3.01 1.78
C GLY A 102 -6.55 1.54 1.60
N TYR A 103 -5.78 0.88 0.76
CA TYR A 103 -5.90 -0.55 0.50
C TYR A 103 -4.55 -1.14 0.09
N ILE A 104 -4.42 -2.45 0.17
CA ILE A 104 -3.30 -3.16 -0.47
C ILE A 104 -3.74 -3.53 -1.88
N ASP A 105 -2.94 -3.12 -2.85
CA ASP A 105 -3.09 -3.50 -4.24
C ASP A 105 -2.85 -5.02 -4.37
N PRO A 106 -3.85 -5.80 -4.82
CA PRO A 106 -3.76 -7.26 -4.86
C PRO A 106 -2.67 -7.75 -5.83
N ASP A 107 -2.39 -7.02 -6.90
CA ASP A 107 -1.48 -7.47 -7.95
C ASP A 107 -0.01 -7.42 -7.49
N ASN A 108 0.33 -6.38 -6.74
CA ASN A 108 1.71 -6.08 -6.39
C ASN A 108 1.93 -5.91 -4.88
N GLY A 109 0.93 -6.22 -4.04
CA GLY A 109 1.03 -6.20 -2.58
C GLY A 109 1.45 -4.84 -2.00
N ARG A 110 1.35 -3.76 -2.78
CA ARG A 110 1.80 -2.44 -2.39
C ARG A 110 0.63 -1.68 -1.76
N TYR A 111 0.90 -0.92 -0.71
CA TYR A 111 -0.14 -0.10 -0.09
C TYR A 111 -0.50 1.11 -0.97
N VAL A 112 -1.77 1.41 -1.16
CA VAL A 112 -2.26 2.58 -1.92
C VAL A 112 -3.11 3.44 -1.00
N LEU A 113 -2.78 4.72 -0.90
CA LEU A 113 -3.57 5.70 -0.14
C LEU A 113 -4.77 6.14 -0.95
N ASN A 114 -5.92 6.28 -0.29
CA ASN A 114 -7.07 6.89 -0.91
C ASN A 114 -6.86 8.41 -1.08
N THR A 115 -7.40 8.97 -2.15
CA THR A 115 -7.39 10.41 -2.38
C THR A 115 -8.49 11.07 -1.56
N GLN A 116 -8.17 12.17 -0.85
CA GLN A 116 -9.20 12.92 -0.12
C GLN A 116 -10.25 13.50 -1.07
N CYS A 117 -9.85 13.95 -2.27
CA CYS A 117 -10.81 14.44 -3.27
C CYS A 117 -11.83 13.35 -3.64
N GLY A 118 -11.37 12.11 -3.89
CA GLY A 118 -12.29 11.02 -4.20
C GLY A 118 -13.22 10.66 -3.04
N ILE A 119 -12.76 10.78 -1.79
CA ILE A 119 -13.65 10.61 -0.62
C ILE A 119 -14.69 11.72 -0.56
N ALA A 120 -14.29 12.96 -0.81
CA ALA A 120 -15.17 14.12 -0.75
C ALA A 120 -16.24 14.08 -1.85
N GLU A 121 -15.82 13.78 -3.09
CA GLU A 121 -16.70 13.58 -4.26
C GLU A 121 -17.73 12.49 -3.98
N ASP A 122 -17.28 11.28 -3.59
CA ASP A 122 -18.16 10.15 -3.32
C ASP A 122 -19.09 10.36 -2.10
N ALA A 123 -18.78 11.32 -1.22
CA ALA A 123 -19.58 11.70 -0.06
C ALA A 123 -20.47 12.94 -0.29
N GLY A 124 -20.42 13.55 -1.48
CA GLY A 124 -21.18 14.77 -1.79
C GLY A 124 -20.80 15.97 -0.93
N ILE A 125 -19.53 16.08 -0.49
CA ILE A 125 -19.02 17.24 0.24
C ILE A 125 -17.82 17.87 -0.48
N SER A 126 -17.57 19.15 -0.23
CA SER A 126 -16.40 19.80 -0.83
C SER A 126 -15.09 19.29 -0.22
N ALA A 127 -14.05 19.11 -1.04
CA ALA A 127 -12.73 18.69 -0.57
C ALA A 127 -12.15 19.59 0.54
N PRO A 128 -12.32 20.94 0.52
CA PRO A 128 -11.92 21.78 1.63
C PRO A 128 -12.69 21.50 2.94
N ALA A 129 -13.97 21.16 2.87
CA ALA A 129 -14.76 20.80 4.04
C ALA A 129 -14.24 19.49 4.67
N LEU A 130 -13.95 18.47 3.84
CA LEU A 130 -13.33 17.22 4.29
C LEU A 130 -11.96 17.47 4.92
N CYS A 131 -11.11 18.28 4.28
CA CYS A 131 -9.78 18.59 4.80
C CYS A 131 -9.84 19.28 6.18
N ARG A 132 -10.76 20.24 6.34
CA ARG A 132 -11.01 20.89 7.63
C ARG A 132 -11.58 19.92 8.67
N LEU A 133 -12.45 19.00 8.28
CA LEU A 133 -12.95 17.95 9.19
C LEU A 133 -11.79 17.06 9.66
N MET A 134 -10.96 16.58 8.74
CA MET A 134 -9.81 15.74 9.05
C MET A 134 -8.79 16.46 9.94
N LYS A 135 -8.61 17.78 9.78
CA LYS A 135 -7.82 18.58 10.72
C LYS A 135 -8.42 18.59 12.11
N THR A 136 -9.72 18.83 12.23
CA THR A 136 -10.39 18.84 13.54
C THR A 136 -10.32 17.46 14.24
N LEU A 137 -10.43 16.36 13.49
CA LEU A 137 -10.26 15.01 14.04
C LEU A 137 -8.82 14.71 14.47
N ASP A 138 -7.84 15.27 13.78
CA ASP A 138 -6.42 15.20 14.13
C ASP A 138 -6.12 16.01 15.40
N ASP A 139 -6.65 17.23 15.50
CA ASP A 139 -6.57 18.07 16.70
C ASP A 139 -7.22 17.39 17.92
N ALA A 140 -8.30 16.62 17.73
CA ALA A 140 -8.94 15.82 18.77
C ALA A 140 -8.21 14.49 19.10
N GLY A 141 -7.14 14.14 18.37
CA GLY A 141 -6.38 12.91 18.54
C GLY A 141 -7.04 11.64 17.99
N TYR A 142 -8.12 11.77 17.22
CA TYR A 142 -8.85 10.65 16.62
C TYR A 142 -8.22 10.16 15.32
N VAL A 143 -7.50 11.04 14.64
CA VAL A 143 -6.78 10.71 13.42
C VAL A 143 -5.32 11.10 13.64
N TYR A 144 -4.42 10.30 13.09
CA TYR A 144 -3.05 10.71 12.82
C TYR A 144 -2.93 11.02 11.34
N ARG A 145 -2.47 12.23 11.01
CA ARG A 145 -2.22 12.63 9.62
C ARG A 145 -0.74 12.82 9.34
N ARG A 146 -0.30 12.34 8.18
CA ARG A 146 1.00 12.68 7.61
C ARG A 146 0.82 13.17 6.19
N ILE A 147 1.30 14.39 5.94
CA ILE A 147 1.17 15.08 4.67
C ILE A 147 2.55 15.13 4.01
N GLU A 148 2.63 14.69 2.76
CA GLU A 148 3.85 14.77 1.95
C GLU A 148 3.47 15.39 0.60
N ARG A 149 4.27 16.36 0.14
CA ARG A 149 4.04 17.05 -1.13
C ARG A 149 5.05 16.51 -2.13
N ILE A 150 4.56 16.02 -3.26
CA ILE A 150 5.38 15.44 -4.31
C ILE A 150 5.26 16.32 -5.54
N ARG A 151 6.40 16.78 -6.04
CA ARG A 151 6.49 17.43 -7.34
C ARG A 151 6.30 16.37 -8.42
N LEU A 152 5.35 16.62 -9.32
CA LEU A 152 5.15 15.81 -10.52
C LEU A 152 6.10 16.30 -11.61
N ASP A 153 6.46 15.40 -12.51
CA ASP A 153 7.23 15.75 -13.71
C ASP A 153 6.37 16.53 -14.71
N GLU A 154 5.05 16.33 -14.67
CA GLU A 154 4.05 17.10 -15.40
C GLU A 154 4.11 18.60 -15.03
N LYS A 155 4.07 19.43 -16.07
CA LYS A 155 3.98 20.88 -15.98
C LYS A 155 2.59 21.34 -16.40
N ASP A 156 2.12 22.44 -15.81
CA ASP A 156 0.94 23.15 -16.29
C ASP A 156 1.27 23.92 -17.59
N ASP A 157 0.24 24.52 -18.18
CA ASP A 157 0.35 25.32 -19.42
C ASP A 157 1.31 26.52 -19.25
N ASN A 158 1.61 26.92 -18.00
CA ASN A 158 2.54 27.98 -17.64
C ASN A 158 3.96 27.48 -17.34
N GLY A 159 4.25 26.18 -17.53
CA GLY A 159 5.56 25.56 -17.31
C GLY A 159 5.92 25.27 -15.84
N LEU A 160 5.00 25.47 -14.90
CA LEU A 160 5.16 25.16 -13.48
C LEU A 160 4.88 23.68 -13.22
N HIS A 161 5.70 23.05 -12.39
CA HIS A 161 5.46 21.66 -12.02
C HIS A 161 4.23 21.52 -11.14
N LEU A 162 3.36 20.59 -11.51
CA LEU A 162 2.22 20.24 -10.69
C LEU A 162 2.70 19.61 -9.37
N VAL A 163 2.09 20.00 -8.25
CA VAL A 163 2.40 19.43 -6.93
C VAL A 163 1.22 18.62 -6.45
N ARG A 164 1.42 17.31 -6.26
CA ARG A 164 0.42 16.43 -5.66
C ARG A 164 0.66 16.31 -4.16
N THR A 165 -0.36 16.66 -3.38
CA THR A 165 -0.34 16.44 -1.94
C THR A 165 -0.87 15.03 -1.63
N ARG A 166 -0.07 14.22 -0.94
CA ARG A 166 -0.48 12.93 -0.41
C ARG A 166 -0.69 13.02 1.07
N VAL A 167 -1.78 12.40 1.54
CA VAL A 167 -2.12 12.40 2.95
C VAL A 167 -2.37 10.97 3.38
N LEU A 168 -1.59 10.52 4.36
CA LEU A 168 -1.89 9.32 5.12
C LEU A 168 -2.80 9.73 6.28
N ILE A 169 -3.97 9.11 6.36
CA ILE A 169 -4.93 9.30 7.44
C ILE A 169 -5.08 7.96 8.15
N ARG A 170 -4.69 7.89 9.42
CA ARG A 170 -4.85 6.70 10.27
C ARG A 170 -5.81 7.01 11.41
N PHE A 171 -6.88 6.25 11.57
CA PHE A 171 -7.71 6.32 12.78
C PHE A 171 -6.96 5.74 13.96
N THR A 172 -6.87 6.50 15.04
CA THR A 172 -6.17 6.10 16.26
C THR A 172 -7.03 5.11 17.05
N LYS A 173 -6.40 4.41 18.01
CA LYS A 173 -7.16 3.57 18.95
C LYS A 173 -8.15 4.39 19.79
N LEU A 174 -7.82 5.66 20.05
CA LEU A 174 -8.67 6.60 20.78
C LEU A 174 -10.00 6.85 20.05
N PHE A 175 -9.97 6.98 18.72
CA PHE A 175 -11.19 7.09 17.93
C PHE A 175 -12.14 5.91 18.15
N TRP A 176 -11.62 4.68 18.06
CA TRP A 176 -12.44 3.48 18.27
C TRP A 176 -12.90 3.34 19.71
N LYS A 177 -12.09 3.77 20.69
CA LYS A 177 -12.46 3.79 22.11
C LYS A 177 -13.61 4.76 22.37
N ASP A 178 -13.49 6.00 21.92
CA ASP A 178 -14.49 7.06 22.17
C ASP A 178 -15.72 6.91 21.27
N LEU A 179 -15.63 6.12 20.20
CA LEU A 179 -16.79 5.62 19.45
C LEU A 179 -17.44 4.41 20.14
N GLY A 180 -16.89 3.88 21.23
CA GLY A 180 -17.42 2.75 21.99
C GLY A 180 -17.20 1.37 21.34
N LEU A 181 -16.16 1.22 20.53
CA LEU A 181 -15.87 0.03 19.71
C LEU A 181 -14.45 -0.53 19.94
N ALA A 182 -13.74 -0.12 21.00
CA ALA A 182 -12.35 -0.52 21.25
C ALA A 182 -12.12 -2.04 21.17
N TYR A 183 -12.88 -2.84 21.93
CA TYR A 183 -12.70 -4.29 21.96
C TYR A 183 -12.97 -4.95 20.60
N VAL A 184 -14.04 -4.51 19.92
CA VAL A 184 -14.41 -5.03 18.60
C VAL A 184 -13.35 -4.67 17.56
N HIS A 185 -12.82 -3.44 17.62
CA HIS A 185 -11.74 -2.96 16.77
C HIS A 185 -10.48 -3.81 16.94
N GLU A 186 -10.03 -4.05 18.17
CA GLU A 186 -8.82 -4.83 18.40
C GLU A 186 -8.93 -6.26 17.88
N ARG A 187 -10.09 -6.90 18.09
CA ARG A 187 -10.35 -8.26 17.59
C ARG A 187 -10.36 -8.30 16.05
N VAL A 188 -11.07 -7.37 15.42
CA VAL A 188 -11.15 -7.27 13.95
C VAL A 188 -9.79 -6.93 13.35
N GLN A 189 -9.04 -6.01 13.96
CA GLN A 189 -7.71 -5.62 13.51
C GLN A 189 -6.73 -6.80 13.56
N LYS A 190 -6.71 -7.59 14.65
CA LYS A 190 -5.88 -8.80 14.76
C LYS A 190 -6.20 -9.81 13.66
N SER A 191 -7.48 -10.09 13.42
CA SER A 191 -7.93 -10.99 12.35
C SER A 191 -7.54 -10.47 10.96
N ALA A 192 -7.74 -9.16 10.72
CA ALA A 192 -7.36 -8.52 9.46
C ALA A 192 -5.83 -8.55 9.23
N LYS A 193 -5.01 -8.43 10.28
CA LYS A 193 -3.55 -8.51 10.19
C LYS A 193 -3.11 -9.91 9.78
N LYS A 194 -3.66 -10.93 10.45
CA LYS A 194 -3.40 -12.34 10.08
C LYS A 194 -3.78 -12.63 8.63
N ARG A 195 -4.94 -12.14 8.18
CA ARG A 195 -5.39 -12.30 6.78
C ARG A 195 -4.45 -11.59 5.81
N ARG A 196 -4.01 -10.38 6.14
CA ARG A 196 -3.04 -9.62 5.35
C ARG A 196 -1.72 -10.34 5.21
N ASP A 197 -1.19 -10.87 6.32
CA ASP A 197 0.10 -11.54 6.30
C ASP A 197 0.05 -12.83 5.48
N ALA A 198 -1.11 -13.50 5.40
CA ALA A 198 -1.35 -14.58 4.45
C ALA A 198 -1.38 -14.07 3.01
N GLN A 199 -2.20 -13.06 2.71
CA GLN A 199 -2.30 -12.46 1.37
C GLN A 199 -0.94 -11.99 0.83
N LEU A 200 -0.14 -11.31 1.66
CA LEU A 200 1.20 -10.85 1.26
C LEU A 200 2.17 -11.99 1.00
N ARG A 201 2.03 -13.13 1.70
CA ARG A 201 2.81 -14.34 1.42
C ARG A 201 2.40 -14.96 0.09
N ASP A 202 1.10 -15.07 -0.17
CA ASP A 202 0.58 -15.65 -1.41
C ASP A 202 1.01 -14.82 -2.63
N ILE A 203 0.89 -13.50 -2.55
CA ILE A 203 1.38 -12.58 -3.59
C ILE A 203 2.90 -12.70 -3.77
N GLY A 204 3.64 -12.88 -2.67
CA GLY A 204 5.09 -13.10 -2.72
C GLY A 204 5.46 -14.39 -3.45
N GLN A 205 4.75 -15.49 -3.18
CA GLN A 205 4.93 -16.78 -3.85
C GLN A 205 4.59 -16.71 -5.33
N GLN A 206 3.48 -16.06 -5.70
CA GLN A 206 3.09 -15.86 -7.10
C GLN A 206 4.19 -15.12 -7.88
N ARG A 207 4.75 -14.04 -7.31
CA ARG A 207 5.84 -13.31 -7.97
C ARG A 207 7.10 -14.13 -8.15
N LEU A 208 7.47 -14.95 -7.17
CA LEU A 208 8.64 -15.83 -7.31
C LEU A 208 8.41 -16.84 -8.45
N ALA A 209 7.24 -17.45 -8.50
CA ALA A 209 6.89 -18.37 -9.58
C ALA A 209 6.88 -17.69 -10.97
N ASP A 210 6.40 -16.45 -11.07
CA ASP A 210 6.42 -15.69 -12.32
C ASP A 210 7.84 -15.29 -12.74
N MET A 211 8.70 -14.93 -11.77
CA MET A 211 10.12 -14.66 -12.03
C MET A 211 10.87 -15.90 -12.50
N GLU A 212 10.59 -17.06 -11.89
CA GLU A 212 11.16 -18.35 -12.30
C GLU A 212 10.75 -18.71 -13.73
N LYS A 213 9.46 -18.59 -14.06
CA LYS A 213 8.96 -18.81 -15.43
C LYS A 213 9.62 -17.88 -16.44
N HIS A 214 9.72 -16.58 -16.12
CA HIS A 214 10.35 -15.60 -16.99
C HIS A 214 11.85 -15.89 -17.19
N SER A 215 12.56 -16.29 -16.13
CA SER A 215 13.97 -16.69 -16.20
C SER A 215 14.16 -17.92 -17.08
N LEU A 216 13.32 -18.94 -16.93
CA LEU A 216 13.35 -20.15 -17.77
C LEU A 216 13.04 -19.84 -19.23
N GLU A 217 12.09 -18.93 -19.49
CA GLU A 217 11.76 -18.51 -20.85
C GLU A 217 12.92 -17.74 -21.50
N LEU A 218 13.59 -16.84 -20.78
CA LEU A 218 14.79 -16.17 -21.27
C LEU A 218 15.90 -17.16 -21.60
N GLN A 219 16.17 -18.13 -20.72
CA GLN A 219 17.15 -19.19 -20.98
C GLN A 219 16.78 -20.03 -22.21
N ARG A 220 15.49 -20.35 -22.41
CA ARG A 220 15.01 -21.04 -23.62
C ARG A 220 15.23 -20.19 -24.88
N ARG A 221 14.97 -18.89 -24.81
CA ARG A 221 15.20 -17.96 -25.94
C ARG A 221 16.69 -17.80 -26.26
N GLU A 222 17.55 -17.76 -25.25
CA GLU A 222 19.00 -17.68 -25.41
C GLU A 222 19.58 -18.97 -25.99
N THR A 223 19.19 -20.12 -25.46
CA THR A 223 19.62 -21.43 -25.99
C THR A 223 19.13 -21.65 -27.42
N SER A 224 17.90 -21.26 -27.75
CA SER A 224 17.42 -21.27 -29.14
C SER A 224 18.21 -20.33 -30.05
N ARG A 225 18.55 -19.11 -29.59
CA ARG A 225 19.39 -18.17 -30.34
C ARG A 225 20.79 -18.73 -30.58
N GLN A 226 21.42 -19.34 -29.57
CA GLN A 226 22.73 -19.99 -29.69
C GLN A 226 22.69 -21.17 -30.68
N ARG A 227 21.64 -22.00 -30.63
CA ARG A 227 21.45 -23.10 -31.59
C ARG A 227 21.25 -22.61 -33.02
N TRP A 228 20.49 -21.54 -33.20
CA TRP A 228 20.29 -20.92 -34.50
C TRP A 228 21.59 -20.32 -35.06
N GLN A 229 22.35 -19.59 -34.24
CA GLN A 229 23.68 -19.07 -34.61
C GLN A 229 24.67 -20.20 -34.94
N ALA A 230 24.69 -21.28 -34.17
CA ALA A 230 25.54 -22.44 -34.45
C ALA A 230 25.14 -23.14 -35.76
N LYS A 231 23.85 -23.11 -36.13
CA LYS A 231 23.37 -23.63 -37.42
C LYS A 231 23.78 -22.71 -38.58
N GLU A 232 23.59 -21.39 -38.44
CA GLU A 232 24.04 -20.41 -39.45
C GLU A 232 25.55 -20.51 -39.68
N ASN A 233 26.36 -20.61 -38.62
CA ASN A 233 27.81 -20.73 -38.76
C ASN A 233 28.24 -22.01 -39.50
N ARG A 234 27.49 -23.12 -39.33
CA ARG A 234 27.70 -24.36 -40.10
C ARG A 234 27.31 -24.22 -41.56
N GLU A 235 26.19 -23.55 -41.86
CA GLU A 235 25.69 -23.36 -43.23
C GLU A 235 26.52 -22.31 -44.00
N ALA A 236 27.09 -21.32 -43.31
CA ALA A 236 27.96 -20.29 -43.89
C ALA A 236 29.40 -20.76 -44.16
N GLY A 237 29.76 -22.00 -43.81
CA GLY A 237 31.09 -22.55 -44.06
C GLY A 237 32.23 -21.84 -43.32
N VAL A 238 31.93 -21.18 -42.19
CA VAL A 238 32.97 -20.56 -41.35
C VAL A 238 33.75 -21.70 -40.67
N PRO A 239 35.09 -21.79 -40.82
CA PRO A 239 35.85 -22.85 -40.18
C PRO A 239 35.78 -22.68 -38.66
N ASP A 240 35.40 -23.76 -37.98
CA ASP A 240 35.42 -23.88 -36.53
C ASP A 240 36.89 -23.66 -36.09
N THR A 241 37.21 -22.45 -35.61
CA THR A 241 38.55 -22.14 -35.12
C THR A 241 38.69 -22.77 -33.74
N GLN A 242 38.85 -24.09 -33.73
CA GLN A 242 39.46 -24.81 -32.62
C GLN A 242 40.96 -24.56 -32.66
N ASP A 243 41.41 -23.47 -32.05
CA ASP A 243 42.79 -23.40 -31.55
C ASP A 243 42.81 -24.01 -30.14
N VAL A 244 43.14 -25.30 -30.12
CA VAL A 244 43.62 -25.98 -28.92
C VAL A 244 45.08 -25.57 -28.72
N ALA A 245 45.32 -24.57 -27.87
CA ALA A 245 46.61 -24.37 -27.24
C ALA A 245 46.47 -24.60 -25.73
N HIS A 246 46.79 -25.82 -25.30
CA HIS A 246 47.08 -26.09 -23.89
C HIS A 246 48.36 -25.32 -23.50
N SER A 247 48.20 -24.27 -22.69
CA SER A 247 49.23 -23.88 -21.73
C SER A 247 48.57 -23.58 -20.38
N SER A 248 49.18 -24.15 -19.36
CA SER A 248 48.79 -24.22 -17.96
C SER A 248 48.73 -22.85 -17.28
N THR A 249 47.56 -22.45 -16.76
CA THR A 249 47.46 -21.78 -15.45
C THR A 249 46.06 -21.99 -14.87
N SER A 250 45.99 -22.74 -13.78
CA SER A 250 44.79 -22.99 -12.99
C SER A 250 44.28 -21.71 -12.30
N MET A 251 43.03 -21.31 -12.57
CA MET A 251 42.28 -20.36 -11.73
C MET A 251 40.87 -20.93 -11.46
N PRO A 252 40.38 -20.95 -10.20
CA PRO A 252 39.16 -21.65 -9.82
C PRO A 252 37.95 -20.71 -9.91
N GLY A 253 36.94 -21.05 -10.71
CA GLY A 253 35.76 -20.19 -10.79
C GLY A 253 34.65 -20.71 -11.69
N SER A 254 33.97 -21.78 -11.27
CA SER A 254 32.64 -22.12 -11.78
C SER A 254 31.98 -23.21 -10.90
N ASN A 255 32.75 -24.20 -10.45
CA ASN A 255 32.27 -25.27 -9.56
C ASN A 255 32.04 -24.82 -8.10
N THR A 256 32.48 -23.62 -7.73
CA THR A 256 32.38 -23.10 -6.36
C THR A 256 30.99 -22.60 -5.99
N VAL A 257 30.19 -22.11 -6.94
CA VAL A 257 28.87 -21.50 -6.63
C VAL A 257 27.82 -22.58 -6.30
N SER A 258 27.77 -23.67 -7.07
CA SER A 258 26.91 -24.82 -6.75
C SER A 258 27.34 -25.49 -5.45
N SER A 259 28.64 -25.64 -5.21
CA SER A 259 29.16 -26.23 -3.97
C SER A 259 28.92 -25.37 -2.71
N ALA A 260 28.86 -24.04 -2.87
CA ALA A 260 28.56 -23.12 -1.78
C ALA A 260 27.08 -23.15 -1.39
N LEU A 261 26.19 -23.31 -2.38
CA LEU A 261 24.76 -23.45 -2.14
C LEU A 261 24.44 -24.78 -1.43
N ASP A 262 25.09 -25.88 -1.85
CA ASP A 262 24.96 -27.20 -1.23
C ASP A 262 25.51 -27.24 0.22
N ARG A 263 26.62 -26.55 0.50
CA ARG A 263 27.14 -26.43 1.88
C ARG A 263 26.25 -25.58 2.77
N LEU A 264 25.61 -24.54 2.23
CA LEU A 264 24.74 -23.66 3.01
C LEU A 264 23.43 -24.37 3.38
N LEU A 265 22.89 -25.20 2.48
CA LEU A 265 21.75 -26.07 2.74
C LEU A 265 22.09 -27.18 3.76
N ALA A 266 23.28 -27.78 3.67
CA ALA A 266 23.74 -28.80 4.63
C ALA A 266 24.07 -28.25 6.04
N SER A 267 24.43 -26.96 6.15
CA SER A 267 24.69 -26.33 7.45
C SER A 267 23.41 -25.94 8.21
N ARG A 268 22.29 -25.78 7.49
CA ARG A 268 20.99 -25.39 8.06
C ARG A 268 20.23 -26.55 8.69
N THR A 269 20.52 -27.78 8.27
CA THR A 269 19.95 -29.02 8.81
C THR A 269 20.65 -29.53 10.07
N ARG A 270 21.85 -29.01 10.41
CA ARG A 270 22.62 -29.38 11.63
C ARG A 270 22.44 -28.42 12.80
N LYS A 271 21.54 -27.43 12.70
CA LYS A 271 21.25 -26.44 13.76
C LYS A 271 19.78 -26.47 14.22
N ALA A 272 19.13 -27.62 14.04
CA ALA A 272 17.89 -27.99 14.72
C ALA A 272 18.21 -28.94 15.88
#